data_AF-A0A931UAH3-F1
#
_entry.id   AF-A0A931UAH3-F1
#
_cell.length_a   1.000
_cell.length_b   1.000
_cell.length_c   1.000
_cell.angle_alpha   90.00
_cell.angle_beta   90.00
_cell.angle_gamma   90.00
#
_symmetry.space_group_name_H-M   'P 1'
#
loop_
_entity.id
_entity.type
_entity.pdbx_description
1 polymer ?
#
loop_
_entity_poly.entity_id
_entity_poly.type
_entity_poly.pdbx_seq_one_letter_code
_entity_poly.pdbx_strand_id
1 'polypeptide(L)'
;MAIDKTVLLVRTIGYFLLLTTVVSILFTFWPVILAFSRHTLDNISGRRFEAAPAAVSQTQSFGSLLGKEDSNIKILAPKDPNFSIIVERIGANAPVIANVDASSKLLYEQALKRGVAHALGTAFPGESGVSYYFAHSTDTIFNVPRYNAVFYLLWEIRPQDKIVVFFANRRYDYVVTETKITEPEDVSYFTMRTDEQILVLQTCYPPGTVWKRFLVIAKPAAV
;
A
#
# COMPACT_ATOMS: atom_id res chain seq x y z
N MET A 1 0.46 61.53 -6.96
CA MET A 1 1.27 60.49 -7.64
C MET A 1 0.31 59.54 -8.33
N ALA A 2 0.08 59.72 -9.63
CA ALA A 2 -0.81 58.83 -10.38
C ALA A 2 -0.04 57.55 -10.72
N ILE A 3 -0.56 56.40 -10.32
CA ILE A 3 0.02 55.10 -10.68
C ILE A 3 -0.25 54.88 -12.16
N ASP A 4 0.80 54.60 -12.94
CA ASP A 4 0.69 54.28 -14.35
C ASP A 4 -0.19 53.02 -14.53
N LYS A 5 -1.24 53.16 -15.33
CA LYS A 5 -2.20 52.08 -15.63
C LYS A 5 -1.50 50.88 -16.25
N THR A 6 -0.44 51.10 -17.01
CA THR A 6 0.38 50.05 -17.63
C THR A 6 1.13 49.23 -16.57
N VAL A 7 1.71 49.92 -15.58
CA VAL A 7 2.42 49.27 -14.46
C VAL A 7 1.46 48.49 -13.58
N LEU A 8 0.26 49.03 -13.32
CA LEU A 8 -0.78 48.32 -12.58
C LEU A 8 -1.21 47.04 -13.33
N LEU A 9 -1.48 47.15 -14.63
CA LEU A 9 -1.92 46.03 -15.47
C LEU A 9 -0.88 44.91 -15.54
N VAL A 10 0.41 45.24 -15.72
CA VAL A 10 1.50 44.25 -15.73
C VAL A 10 1.61 43.54 -14.38
N ARG A 11 1.47 44.25 -13.26
CA ARG A 11 1.50 43.64 -11.92
C ARG A 11 0.30 42.72 -11.70
N THR A 12 -0.90 43.14 -12.08
CA THR A 12 -2.11 42.31 -11.94
C THR A 12 -2.02 41.03 -12.76
N ILE A 13 -1.54 41.11 -14.01
CA ILE A 13 -1.32 39.92 -14.85
C ILE A 13 -0.24 39.02 -14.23
N GLY A 14 0.85 39.59 -13.74
CA GLY A 14 1.91 38.83 -13.07
C GLY A 14 1.41 38.07 -11.83
N TYR A 15 0.62 38.73 -10.98
CA TYR A 15 0.00 38.08 -9.82
C TYR A 15 -1.00 37.01 -10.23
N PHE A 16 -1.79 37.24 -11.28
CA PHE A 16 -2.69 36.23 -11.80
C PHE A 16 -1.93 34.98 -12.25
N LEU A 17 -0.86 35.12 -13.03
CA LEU A 17 -0.03 34.00 -13.50
C LEU A 17 0.64 33.23 -12.35
N LEU A 18 1.15 33.95 -11.34
CA LEU A 18 1.71 33.33 -10.14
C LEU A 18 0.64 32.55 -9.38
N LEU A 19 -0.54 33.15 -9.16
CA LEU A 19 -1.64 32.51 -8.43
C LEU A 19 -2.16 31.29 -9.18
N THR A 20 -2.33 31.34 -10.50
CA THR A 20 -2.72 30.18 -11.31
C THR A 20 -1.69 29.07 -11.24
N THR A 21 -0.40 29.39 -11.19
CA THR A 21 0.67 28.39 -11.07
C THR A 21 0.61 27.70 -9.72
N VAL A 22 0.50 28.48 -8.63
CA VAL A 22 0.37 27.94 -7.27
C VAL A 22 -0.89 27.08 -7.12
N VAL A 23 -2.03 27.55 -7.63
CA VAL A 23 -3.29 26.78 -7.62
C VAL A 23 -3.15 25.50 -8.43
N SER A 24 -2.51 25.54 -9.60
CA SER A 24 -2.30 24.33 -10.41
C SER A 24 -1.40 23.31 -9.72
N ILE A 25 -0.33 23.77 -9.05
CA ILE A 25 0.55 22.91 -8.24
C ILE A 25 -0.25 22.30 -7.08
N LEU A 26 -0.96 23.12 -6.31
CA LEU A 26 -1.78 22.63 -5.20
C LEU A 26 -2.82 21.64 -5.69
N PHE A 27 -3.54 21.93 -6.78
CA PHE A 27 -4.51 21.01 -7.36
C PHE A 27 -3.89 19.68 -7.81
N THR A 28 -2.70 19.73 -8.42
CA THR A 28 -1.98 18.54 -8.90
C THR A 28 -1.50 17.66 -7.75
N PHE A 29 -0.94 18.27 -6.70
CA PHE A 29 -0.29 17.54 -5.61
C PHE A 29 -1.18 17.36 -4.37
N TRP A 30 -2.38 17.95 -4.33
CA TRP A 30 -3.27 17.92 -3.16
C TRP A 30 -3.55 16.50 -2.64
N PRO A 31 -3.89 15.49 -3.46
CA PRO A 31 -4.18 14.17 -2.92
C PRO A 31 -2.94 13.44 -2.38
N VAL A 32 -1.71 13.77 -2.84
CA VAL A 32 -0.46 13.27 -2.24
C VAL A 32 -0.24 13.90 -0.87
N ILE A 33 -0.41 15.23 -0.79
CA ILE A 33 -0.33 15.95 0.48
C ILE A 33 -1.35 15.38 1.47
N LEU A 34 -2.58 15.07 1.02
CA LEU A 34 -3.59 14.43 1.87
C LEU A 34 -3.22 13.01 2.28
N ALA A 35 -2.70 12.17 1.38
CA ALA A 35 -2.30 10.81 1.74
C ALA A 35 -1.19 10.81 2.78
N PHE A 36 -0.15 11.63 2.55
CA PHE A 36 0.95 11.80 3.49
C PHE A 36 0.50 12.45 4.80
N SER A 37 -0.34 13.49 4.74
CA SER A 37 -0.86 14.16 5.93
C SER A 37 -1.76 13.24 6.74
N ARG A 38 -2.62 12.43 6.12
CA ARG A 38 -3.44 11.43 6.82
C ARG A 38 -2.58 10.38 7.50
N HIS A 39 -1.62 9.79 6.79
CA HIS A 39 -0.70 8.81 7.39
C HIS A 39 0.12 9.43 8.53
N THR A 40 0.67 10.62 8.32
CA THR A 40 1.41 11.36 9.35
C THR A 40 0.52 11.70 10.54
N LEU A 41 -0.73 12.12 10.31
CA LEU A 41 -1.69 12.44 11.37
C LEU A 41 -2.14 11.17 12.12
N ASP A 42 -2.37 10.05 11.43
CA ASP A 42 -2.71 8.77 12.05
C ASP A 42 -1.53 8.27 12.92
N ASN A 43 -0.29 8.41 12.45
CA ASN A 43 0.91 8.10 13.24
C ASN A 43 1.07 9.01 14.47
N ILE A 44 0.84 10.32 14.32
CA ILE A 44 0.97 11.29 15.42
C ILE A 44 -0.21 11.17 16.42
N SER A 45 -1.41 10.83 15.94
CA SER A 45 -2.59 10.58 16.78
C SER A 45 -2.57 9.22 17.47
N GLY A 46 -1.54 8.39 17.22
CA GLY A 46 -1.38 7.08 17.84
C GLY A 46 -2.38 6.04 17.35
N ARG A 47 -3.01 6.25 16.18
CA ARG A 47 -3.93 5.27 15.60
C ARG A 47 -3.16 4.05 15.12
N ARG A 48 -3.63 2.86 15.49
CA ARG A 48 -3.05 1.58 15.12
C ARG A 48 -4.07 0.80 14.33
N PHE A 49 -3.66 0.16 13.25
CA PHE A 49 -4.51 -0.77 12.52
C PHE A 49 -4.11 -2.19 12.87
N GLU A 50 -5.10 -3.04 13.11
CA GLU A 50 -4.87 -4.46 13.39
C GLU A 50 -5.78 -5.31 12.49
N ALA A 51 -5.25 -6.39 11.94
CA ALA A 51 -6.05 -7.31 11.14
C ALA A 51 -7.05 -8.09 12.02
N ALA A 52 -8.27 -8.31 11.52
CA ALA A 52 -9.29 -9.06 12.23
C ALA A 52 -8.87 -10.51 12.54
N PRO A 53 -9.22 -11.07 13.71
CA PRO A 53 -8.89 -12.45 14.06
C PRO A 53 -9.50 -13.48 13.08
N ALA A 54 -8.84 -14.64 12.93
CA ALA A 54 -9.18 -15.68 11.95
C ALA A 54 -10.61 -16.24 12.09
N ALA A 55 -11.18 -16.16 13.29
CA ALA A 55 -12.59 -16.44 13.52
C ALA A 55 -13.36 -15.11 13.53
N VAL A 56 -14.18 -14.88 12.52
CA VAL A 56 -15.31 -13.95 12.63
C VAL A 56 -16.33 -14.60 13.57
N SER A 57 -16.00 -14.68 14.85
CA SER A 57 -17.03 -14.67 15.88
C SER A 57 -17.37 -13.22 16.11
N GLN A 58 -18.65 -12.89 16.01
CA GLN A 58 -19.25 -11.64 16.50
C GLN A 58 -19.15 -11.52 18.04
N THR A 59 -18.14 -12.14 18.64
CA THR A 59 -17.87 -12.04 20.06
C THR A 59 -16.80 -11.00 20.16
N GLN A 60 -17.23 -9.81 20.55
CA GLN A 60 -16.37 -8.73 20.98
C GLN A 60 -15.16 -9.30 21.75
N SER A 61 -13.97 -8.85 21.35
CA SER A 61 -12.71 -9.16 22.02
C SER A 61 -12.92 -9.18 23.53
N PHE A 62 -12.54 -10.26 24.23
CA PHE A 62 -12.65 -10.33 25.70
C PHE A 62 -11.98 -9.13 26.40
N GLY A 63 -11.05 -8.43 25.72
CA GLY A 63 -10.48 -7.16 26.17
C GLY A 63 -11.49 -6.00 26.25
N SER A 64 -12.51 -5.95 25.38
CA SER A 64 -13.56 -4.92 25.43
C SER A 64 -14.52 -5.08 26.62
N LEU A 65 -14.58 -6.27 27.22
CA LEU A 65 -15.36 -6.55 28.43
C LEU A 65 -14.58 -6.27 29.73
N LEU A 66 -13.25 -6.16 29.66
CA LEU A 66 -12.38 -6.00 30.84
C LEU A 66 -11.73 -4.62 30.98
N GLY A 67 -11.90 -3.71 30.00
CA GLY A 67 -11.57 -2.30 30.20
C GLY A 67 -11.10 -1.60 28.94
N LYS A 68 -11.83 -0.52 28.61
CA LYS A 68 -11.55 0.47 27.55
C LYS A 68 -11.29 -0.14 26.16
N GLU A 69 -12.33 -0.09 25.34
CA GLU A 69 -12.16 -0.03 23.89
C GLU A 69 -11.24 1.16 23.57
N ASP A 70 -9.97 0.88 23.29
CA ASP A 70 -9.02 1.90 22.87
C ASP A 70 -9.50 2.46 21.53
N SER A 71 -10.10 3.66 21.58
CA SER A 71 -10.67 4.37 20.42
C SER A 71 -9.68 4.62 19.27
N ASN A 72 -8.40 4.31 19.50
CA ASN A 72 -7.31 4.49 18.57
C ASN A 72 -6.95 3.21 17.79
N ILE A 73 -7.49 2.04 18.14
CA ILE A 73 -7.25 0.79 17.40
C ILE A 73 -8.40 0.56 16.41
N LYS A 74 -8.07 0.55 15.11
CA LYS A 74 -9.04 0.24 14.05
C LYS A 74 -8.83 -1.18 13.54
N ILE A 75 -9.79 -2.05 13.85
CA ILE A 75 -9.79 -3.43 13.34
C ILE A 75 -10.15 -3.41 11.84
N LEU A 76 -9.28 -3.99 11.02
CA LEU A 76 -9.48 -4.15 9.59
C LEU A 76 -9.98 -5.56 9.29
N ALA A 77 -11.24 -5.69 8.87
CA ALA A 77 -11.79 -6.94 8.37
C ALA A 77 -11.34 -7.19 6.92
N PRO A 78 -10.98 -8.43 6.54
CA PRO A 78 -10.56 -8.73 5.18
C PRO A 78 -11.64 -8.36 4.17
N LYS A 79 -11.25 -7.66 3.09
CA LYS A 79 -12.20 -7.32 2.00
C LYS A 79 -12.74 -8.55 1.27
N ASP A 80 -11.96 -9.64 1.26
CA ASP A 80 -12.35 -10.93 0.73
C ASP A 80 -11.84 -12.03 1.70
N PRO A 81 -12.73 -12.85 2.28
CA PRO A 81 -12.33 -13.93 3.18
C PRO A 81 -11.56 -15.06 2.48
N ASN A 82 -11.69 -15.21 1.16
CA ASN A 82 -11.01 -16.25 0.39
C ASN A 82 -9.58 -15.87 0.00
N PHE A 83 -9.34 -14.63 -0.43
CA PHE A 83 -7.97 -14.16 -0.68
C PHE A 83 -7.83 -12.64 -0.54
N SER A 84 -7.20 -12.19 0.55
CA SER A 84 -6.93 -10.78 0.79
C SER A 84 -5.66 -10.56 1.60
N ILE A 85 -5.18 -9.32 1.59
CA ILE A 85 -3.99 -8.90 2.33
C ILE A 85 -4.28 -7.63 3.12
N ILE A 86 -3.77 -7.61 4.36
CA ILE A 86 -3.79 -6.49 5.26
C ILE A 86 -2.35 -6.16 5.67
N VAL A 87 -1.97 -4.89 5.54
CA VAL A 87 -0.67 -4.39 6.00
C VAL A 87 -0.92 -3.36 7.10
N GLU A 88 -0.67 -3.75 8.34
CA GLU A 88 -1.11 -3.04 9.54
C GLU A 88 -0.53 -1.63 9.63
N ARG A 89 0.79 -1.49 9.44
CA ARG A 89 1.51 -0.20 9.52
C ARG A 89 0.85 0.90 8.69
N ILE A 90 0.43 0.57 7.47
CA ILE A 90 -0.09 1.54 6.49
C ILE A 90 -1.62 1.46 6.33
N GLY A 91 -2.29 0.63 7.15
CA GLY A 91 -3.73 0.41 7.09
C GLY A 91 -4.23 -0.12 5.73
N ALA A 92 -3.36 -0.74 4.93
CA ALA A 92 -3.74 -1.25 3.63
C ALA A 92 -4.60 -2.51 3.79
N ASN A 93 -5.68 -2.59 3.03
CA ASN A 93 -6.59 -3.73 3.03
C ASN A 93 -7.20 -3.90 1.63
N ALA A 94 -6.87 -5.00 0.98
CA ALA A 94 -7.19 -5.24 -0.42
C ALA A 94 -7.42 -6.72 -0.73
N PRO A 95 -8.31 -7.03 -1.70
CA PRO A 95 -8.41 -8.38 -2.25
C PRO A 95 -7.14 -8.73 -3.01
N VAL A 96 -6.83 -10.03 -3.06
CA VAL A 96 -5.72 -10.58 -3.84
C VAL A 96 -6.25 -11.37 -5.03
N ILE A 97 -5.73 -11.08 -6.22
CA ILE A 97 -6.04 -11.79 -7.46
C ILE A 97 -4.98 -12.88 -7.62
N ALA A 98 -5.40 -14.14 -7.57
CA ALA A 98 -4.51 -15.30 -7.68
C ALA A 98 -3.92 -15.47 -9.09
N ASN A 99 -2.73 -16.06 -9.16
CA ASN A 99 -2.11 -16.62 -10.37
C ASN A 99 -2.05 -15.65 -11.56
N VAL A 100 -1.61 -14.43 -11.30
CA VAL A 100 -1.47 -13.39 -12.32
C VAL A 100 -0.12 -13.54 -13.02
N ASP A 101 -0.17 -13.81 -14.32
CA ASP A 101 1.02 -13.83 -15.17
C ASP A 101 1.58 -12.41 -15.31
N ALA A 102 2.74 -12.18 -14.68
CA ALA A 102 3.44 -10.91 -14.72
C ALA A 102 4.07 -10.59 -16.08
N SER A 103 4.24 -11.59 -16.97
CA SER A 103 4.75 -11.39 -18.32
C SER A 103 3.67 -10.87 -19.29
N SER A 104 2.41 -11.14 -18.99
CA SER A 104 1.27 -10.65 -19.77
C SER A 104 0.83 -9.28 -19.28
N LYS A 105 1.24 -8.22 -20.01
CA LYS A 105 0.86 -6.83 -19.71
C LYS A 105 -0.65 -6.66 -19.50
N LEU A 106 -1.47 -7.33 -20.32
CA LEU A 106 -2.92 -7.23 -20.23
C LEU A 106 -3.46 -7.81 -18.90
N LEU A 107 -3.03 -9.01 -18.54
CA LEU A 107 -3.47 -9.66 -17.29
C LEU A 107 -2.95 -8.92 -16.06
N TYR A 108 -1.69 -8.49 -16.12
CA TYR A 108 -1.05 -7.66 -15.11
C TYR A 108 -1.85 -6.38 -14.83
N GLU A 109 -2.12 -5.58 -15.85
CA GLU A 109 -2.87 -4.31 -15.70
C GLU A 109 -4.31 -4.52 -15.22
N GLN A 110 -4.97 -5.59 -15.67
CA GLN A 110 -6.34 -5.91 -15.22
C GLN A 110 -6.38 -6.32 -13.75
N ALA A 111 -5.43 -7.12 -13.30
CA ALA A 111 -5.34 -7.53 -11.90
C ALA A 111 -5.07 -6.33 -10.99
N LEU A 112 -4.14 -5.46 -11.37
CA LEU A 112 -3.78 -4.29 -10.57
C LEU A 112 -4.89 -3.26 -10.45
N LYS A 113 -5.81 -3.18 -11.42
CA LYS A 113 -7.04 -2.38 -11.29
C LYS A 113 -8.01 -2.92 -10.25
N ARG A 114 -7.87 -4.16 -9.80
CA ARG A 114 -8.79 -4.82 -8.85
C ARG A 114 -8.23 -4.92 -7.43
N GLY A 115 -6.91 -4.90 -7.26
CA GLY A 115 -6.28 -5.06 -5.97
C GLY A 115 -4.82 -5.48 -6.08
N VAL A 116 -4.39 -6.34 -5.16
CA VAL A 116 -3.03 -6.90 -5.14
C VAL A 116 -3.01 -8.15 -6.01
N ALA A 117 -1.97 -8.35 -6.80
CA ALA A 117 -1.83 -9.53 -7.64
C ALA A 117 -0.82 -10.51 -7.03
N HIS A 118 -1.22 -11.76 -6.85
CA HIS A 118 -0.33 -12.87 -6.56
C HIS A 118 0.25 -13.40 -7.88
N ALA A 119 1.57 -13.50 -7.95
CA ALA A 119 2.27 -13.94 -9.15
C ALA A 119 1.93 -15.39 -9.54
N LEU A 120 1.79 -15.63 -10.84
CA LEU A 120 1.71 -16.98 -11.37
C LEU A 120 3.05 -17.73 -11.15
N GLY A 121 2.95 -18.95 -10.63
CA GLY A 121 4.12 -19.83 -10.44
C GLY A 121 4.87 -19.62 -9.12
N THR A 122 4.39 -18.73 -8.25
CA THR A 122 4.86 -18.58 -6.87
C THR A 122 3.99 -19.34 -5.89
N ALA A 123 4.53 -19.64 -4.71
CA ALA A 123 3.86 -20.43 -3.68
C ALA A 123 2.64 -19.69 -3.11
N PHE A 124 1.59 -20.40 -2.70
CA PHE A 124 0.48 -19.80 -1.96
C PHE A 124 0.82 -19.61 -0.46
N PRO A 125 0.07 -18.77 0.27
CA PRO A 125 0.23 -18.65 1.72
C PRO A 125 0.17 -20.00 2.44
N GLY A 126 1.19 -20.27 3.26
CA GLY A 126 1.34 -21.53 3.98
C GLY A 126 2.04 -22.65 3.24
N GLU A 127 2.39 -22.47 1.96
CA GLU A 127 3.24 -23.39 1.21
C GLU A 127 4.72 -22.99 1.34
N SER A 128 5.62 -23.98 1.21
CA SER A 128 7.06 -23.73 1.11
C SER A 128 7.40 -23.00 -0.19
N GLY A 129 8.29 -22.02 -0.10
CA GLY A 129 8.71 -21.18 -1.22
C GLY A 129 8.34 -19.72 -1.04
N VAL A 130 8.59 -18.95 -2.10
CA VAL A 130 8.26 -17.53 -2.14
C VAL A 130 6.82 -17.37 -2.63
N SER A 131 6.01 -16.67 -1.85
CA SER A 131 4.70 -16.13 -2.24
C SER A 131 4.88 -14.67 -2.63
N TYR A 132 4.69 -14.33 -3.90
CA TYR A 132 5.10 -13.04 -4.46
C TYR A 132 3.89 -12.21 -4.88
N TYR A 133 3.84 -10.95 -4.41
CA TYR A 133 2.70 -10.06 -4.57
C TYR A 133 3.16 -8.75 -5.16
N PHE A 134 2.42 -8.21 -6.11
CA PHE A 134 2.68 -6.89 -6.67
C PHE A 134 1.40 -6.04 -6.70
N ALA A 135 1.57 -4.75 -6.43
CA ALA A 135 0.50 -3.76 -6.56
C ALA A 135 1.06 -2.39 -6.98
N HIS A 136 0.19 -1.54 -7.53
CA HIS A 136 0.58 -0.20 -7.94
C HIS A 136 1.04 0.67 -6.76
N SER A 137 2.13 1.41 -6.99
CA SER A 137 2.57 2.55 -6.17
C SER A 137 1.92 3.87 -6.64
N THR A 138 0.76 3.81 -7.31
CA THR A 138 0.11 4.84 -8.15
C THR A 138 0.93 5.30 -9.38
N ASP A 139 0.24 5.50 -10.52
CA ASP A 139 0.80 6.13 -11.72
C ASP A 139 0.29 7.58 -11.91
N THR A 140 -0.80 7.98 -11.23
CA THR A 140 -1.30 9.37 -11.19
C THR A 140 -2.21 9.60 -9.98
N ILE A 141 -2.00 10.72 -9.31
CA ILE A 141 -2.62 11.12 -8.04
C ILE A 141 -4.15 11.21 -8.14
N PHE A 142 -4.67 11.58 -9.32
CA PHE A 142 -6.11 11.66 -9.61
C PHE A 142 -6.81 10.29 -9.68
N ASN A 143 -6.04 9.21 -9.72
CA ASN A 143 -6.54 7.87 -9.96
C ASN A 143 -6.23 6.90 -8.81
N VAL A 144 -5.87 7.37 -7.61
CA VAL A 144 -5.66 6.50 -6.43
C VAL A 144 -6.89 5.59 -6.15
N PRO A 145 -8.15 6.07 -6.25
CA PRO A 145 -9.31 5.20 -6.17
C PRO A 145 -9.51 4.32 -7.43
N ARG A 146 -9.01 4.76 -8.58
CA ARG A 146 -9.25 4.14 -9.89
C ARG A 146 -8.23 3.05 -10.25
N TYR A 147 -7.01 3.12 -9.71
CA TYR A 147 -5.92 2.15 -9.92
C TYR A 147 -5.57 1.35 -8.67
N ASN A 148 -6.34 1.45 -7.57
CA ASN A 148 -6.11 0.68 -6.36
C ASN A 148 -4.64 0.73 -5.91
N ALA A 149 -4.13 1.92 -5.59
CA ALA A 149 -2.73 2.11 -5.18
C ALA A 149 -2.47 1.62 -3.75
N VAL A 150 -2.75 0.33 -3.50
CA VAL A 150 -2.70 -0.34 -2.19
C VAL A 150 -1.30 -0.25 -1.58
N PHE A 151 -0.26 -0.36 -2.41
CA PHE A 151 1.14 -0.34 -1.98
C PHE A 151 1.80 1.03 -2.16
N TYR A 152 1.03 2.13 -2.29
CA TYR A 152 1.58 3.48 -2.36
C TYR A 152 2.53 3.80 -1.19
N LEU A 153 2.13 3.42 0.02
CA LEU A 153 2.89 3.66 1.26
C LEU A 153 3.79 2.47 1.64
N LEU A 154 3.98 1.49 0.76
CA LEU A 154 4.77 0.30 1.10
C LEU A 154 6.22 0.65 1.52
N TRP A 155 6.76 1.76 1.02
CA TRP A 155 8.08 2.28 1.39
C TRP A 155 8.21 2.76 2.85
N GLU A 156 7.09 2.92 3.58
CA GLU A 156 7.07 3.27 5.00
C GLU A 156 7.17 2.04 5.92
N ILE A 157 7.08 0.83 5.34
CA ILE A 157 7.24 -0.43 6.07
C ILE A 157 8.66 -0.56 6.62
N ARG A 158 8.77 -1.10 7.83
CA ARG A 158 10.02 -1.37 8.53
C ARG A 158 10.06 -2.84 8.99
N PRO A 159 11.26 -3.39 9.25
CA PRO A 159 11.38 -4.65 9.97
C PRO A 159 10.53 -4.65 11.24
N GLN A 160 9.99 -5.82 11.60
CA GLN A 160 9.01 -6.04 12.68
C GLN A 160 7.58 -5.59 12.41
N ASP A 161 7.28 -4.93 11.28
CA ASP A 161 5.90 -4.66 10.89
C ASP A 161 5.17 -5.97 10.53
N LYS A 162 3.87 -6.00 10.79
CA LYS A 162 3.01 -7.16 10.55
C LYS A 162 2.27 -7.05 9.22
N ILE A 163 2.23 -8.17 8.52
CA ILE A 163 1.44 -8.36 7.31
C ILE A 163 0.58 -9.60 7.53
N VAL A 164 -0.70 -9.49 7.20
CA VAL A 164 -1.66 -10.58 7.37
C VAL A 164 -2.26 -10.91 6.03
N VAL A 165 -2.16 -12.18 5.64
CA VAL A 165 -2.77 -12.69 4.42
C VAL A 165 -3.89 -13.64 4.81
N PHE A 166 -5.09 -13.41 4.27
CA PHE A 166 -6.19 -14.35 4.37
C PHE A 166 -6.23 -15.15 3.09
N PHE A 167 -6.19 -16.47 3.19
CA PHE A 167 -6.25 -17.37 2.04
C PHE A 167 -7.05 -18.63 2.39
N ALA A 168 -8.00 -19.01 1.54
CA ALA A 168 -8.88 -20.16 1.74
C ALA A 168 -9.54 -20.19 3.14
N ASN A 169 -10.06 -19.04 3.60
CA ASN A 169 -10.63 -18.83 4.94
C ASN A 169 -9.65 -19.09 6.11
N ARG A 170 -8.34 -19.07 5.87
CA ARG A 170 -7.30 -19.16 6.90
C ARG A 170 -6.51 -17.86 6.97
N ARG A 171 -6.09 -17.49 8.18
CA ARG A 171 -5.23 -16.34 8.45
C ARG A 171 -3.76 -16.80 8.50
N TYR A 172 -2.90 -16.08 7.79
CA TYR A 172 -1.47 -16.28 7.77
C TYR A 172 -0.79 -14.97 8.20
N ASP A 173 -0.15 -15.01 9.36
CA ASP A 173 0.57 -13.86 9.92
C ASP A 173 2.04 -13.89 9.51
N TYR A 174 2.53 -12.76 9.04
CA TYR A 174 3.91 -12.56 8.62
C TYR A 174 4.52 -11.36 9.36
N VAL A 175 5.82 -11.44 9.62
CA VAL A 175 6.62 -10.35 10.19
C VAL A 175 7.68 -9.95 9.18
N VAL A 176 7.77 -8.65 8.89
CA VAL A 176 8.76 -8.09 7.98
C VAL A 176 10.14 -8.29 8.56
N THR A 177 11.02 -8.92 7.78
CA THR A 177 12.42 -9.16 8.14
C THR A 177 13.32 -8.09 7.55
N GLU A 178 13.06 -7.68 6.32
CA GLU A 178 13.89 -6.70 5.61
C GLU A 178 13.11 -5.97 4.51
N THR A 179 13.70 -4.86 4.03
CA THR A 179 13.21 -4.12 2.87
C THR A 179 14.37 -3.85 1.92
N LYS A 180 14.13 -3.89 0.62
CA LYS A 180 15.17 -3.72 -0.41
C LYS A 180 14.70 -2.81 -1.54
N ILE A 181 15.60 -1.99 -2.07
CA ILE A 181 15.39 -1.28 -3.34
C ILE A 181 16.21 -2.01 -4.40
N THR A 182 15.57 -2.38 -5.51
CA THR A 182 16.18 -3.13 -6.62
C THR A 182 15.90 -2.47 -7.96
N GLU A 183 16.68 -2.84 -8.97
CA GLU A 183 16.40 -2.45 -10.35
C GLU A 183 15.16 -3.21 -10.88
N PRO A 184 14.41 -2.65 -11.85
CA PRO A 184 13.22 -3.29 -12.42
C PRO A 184 13.44 -4.69 -12.98
N GLU A 185 14.65 -4.97 -13.45
CA GLU A 185 15.05 -6.25 -14.05
C GLU A 185 15.50 -7.29 -12.99
N ASP A 186 15.65 -6.90 -11.72
CA ASP A 186 16.03 -7.83 -10.65
C ASP A 186 14.83 -8.73 -10.27
N VAL A 187 14.82 -9.92 -10.84
CA VAL A 187 13.82 -10.97 -10.58
C VAL A 187 14.28 -12.00 -9.55
N SER A 188 15.36 -11.74 -8.82
CA SER A 188 15.99 -12.73 -7.92
C SER A 188 15.01 -13.39 -6.95
N TYR A 189 14.19 -12.60 -6.25
CA TYR A 189 13.15 -13.11 -5.34
C TYR A 189 11.98 -13.78 -6.05
N PHE A 190 11.67 -13.37 -7.28
CA PHE A 190 10.60 -13.98 -8.08
C PHE A 190 10.98 -15.40 -8.53
N THR A 191 12.25 -15.60 -8.90
CA THR A 191 12.77 -16.90 -9.35
C THR A 191 13.39 -17.74 -8.23
N MET A 192 13.43 -17.22 -7.01
CA MET A 192 14.05 -17.90 -5.86
C MET A 192 13.37 -19.24 -5.58
N ARG A 193 14.18 -20.27 -5.40
CA ARG A 193 13.74 -21.58 -4.93
C ARG A 193 14.26 -21.77 -3.51
N THR A 194 13.34 -22.05 -2.59
CA THR A 194 13.62 -22.21 -1.16
C THR A 194 12.55 -23.08 -0.53
N ASP A 195 12.91 -23.83 0.50
CA ASP A 195 11.97 -24.61 1.30
C ASP A 195 11.35 -23.76 2.43
N GLU A 196 11.92 -22.57 2.68
CA GLU A 196 11.37 -21.60 3.61
C GLU A 196 10.10 -20.95 3.06
N GLN A 197 9.18 -20.59 3.94
CA GLN A 197 8.03 -19.76 3.57
C GLN A 197 8.45 -18.30 3.59
N ILE A 198 8.37 -17.62 2.45
CA ILE A 198 8.74 -16.21 2.33
C ILE A 198 7.62 -15.46 1.63
N LEU A 199 7.20 -14.34 2.20
CA LEU A 199 6.27 -13.40 1.57
C LEU A 199 7.08 -12.23 1.00
N VAL A 200 6.88 -11.92 -0.28
CA VAL A 200 7.48 -10.75 -0.93
C VAL A 200 6.38 -9.84 -1.45
N LEU A 201 6.40 -8.58 -1.02
CA LEU A 201 5.55 -7.52 -1.57
C LEU A 201 6.40 -6.59 -2.43
N GLN A 202 5.98 -6.33 -3.66
CA GLN A 202 6.68 -5.45 -4.60
C GLN A 202 5.81 -4.28 -5.03
N THR A 203 6.42 -3.09 -5.10
CA THR A 203 5.85 -1.93 -5.77
C THR A 203 6.92 -1.10 -6.49
N CYS A 204 6.55 -0.08 -7.27
CA CYS A 204 7.52 0.80 -7.91
C CYS A 204 8.07 1.85 -6.93
N TYR A 205 9.31 2.28 -7.18
CA TYR A 205 9.99 3.24 -6.32
C TYR A 205 10.83 4.24 -7.14
N PRO A 206 10.88 5.51 -6.75
CA PRO A 206 10.01 6.18 -5.78
C PRO A 206 8.52 6.10 -6.15
N PRO A 207 7.58 6.29 -5.19
CA PRO A 207 6.16 6.28 -5.49
C PRO A 207 5.80 7.26 -6.62
N GLY A 208 4.92 6.86 -7.55
CA GLY A 208 4.62 7.65 -8.75
C GLY A 208 5.63 7.54 -9.90
N THR A 209 6.65 6.68 -9.79
CA THR A 209 7.62 6.42 -10.86
C THR A 209 7.69 4.93 -11.18
N VAL A 210 8.46 4.55 -12.20
CA VAL A 210 8.71 3.14 -12.58
C VAL A 210 10.19 2.76 -12.51
N TRP A 211 11.03 3.65 -11.98
CA TRP A 211 12.49 3.59 -12.09
C TRP A 211 13.11 2.41 -11.36
N LYS A 212 12.62 2.11 -10.16
CA LYS A 212 13.11 1.02 -9.31
C LYS A 212 11.93 0.23 -8.75
N ARG A 213 12.26 -0.83 -8.01
CA ARG A 213 11.29 -1.58 -7.22
C ARG A 213 11.64 -1.47 -5.73
N PHE A 214 10.59 -1.37 -4.91
CA PHE A 214 10.70 -1.51 -3.47
C PHE A 214 10.10 -2.87 -3.09
N LEU A 215 10.90 -3.68 -2.41
CA LEU A 215 10.56 -5.01 -1.94
C LEU A 215 10.45 -4.99 -0.43
N VAL A 216 9.38 -5.60 0.09
CA VAL A 216 9.23 -5.96 1.50
C VAL A 216 9.31 -7.47 1.58
N ILE A 217 10.22 -7.98 2.40
CA ILE A 217 10.41 -9.40 2.62
C ILE A 217 9.96 -9.70 4.04
N ALA A 218 9.09 -10.69 4.16
CA ALA A 218 8.52 -11.12 5.43
C ALA A 218 8.53 -12.64 5.55
N LYS A 219 8.62 -13.14 6.78
CA LYS A 219 8.55 -14.56 7.12
C LYS A 219 7.36 -14.82 8.03
N PRO A 220 6.83 -16.05 8.09
CA PRO A 220 5.75 -16.38 9.02
C PRO A 220 6.10 -15.91 10.43
N ALA A 221 5.12 -15.29 11.10
CA ALA A 221 5.25 -15.01 12.51
C ALA A 221 5.47 -16.33 13.25
N ALA A 222 6.52 -16.41 14.07
CA ALA A 222 6.70 -17.57 14.93
C ALA A 222 5.47 -17.71 15.83
N VAL A 223 4.89 -18.93 15.84
CA VAL A 223 3.80 -19.31 16.75
C VAL A 223 4.36 -19.54 18.15
#